data_AF-A0A4J2C4H9-F1
#
_entry.id   AF-A0A4J2C4H9-F1
#
_cell.length_a   1.000
_cell.length_b   1.000
_cell.length_c   1.000
_cell.angle_alpha   90.00
_cell.angle_beta   90.00
_cell.angle_gamma   90.00
#
_symmetry.space_group_name_H-M   'P 1'
#
loop_
_entity.id
_entity.type
_entity.pdbx_description
1 polymer ?
#
loop_
_entity_poly.entity_id
_entity_poly.type
_entity_poly.pdbx_seq_one_letter_code
_entity_poly.pdbx_strand_id
1 'polypeptide(L)'
;MPTALGYVSIGLACGIIGAPYVTPVEMGELAHTDKVNPMWMHGNNLNSYVAWFVGTVVGTALGDLLPNPEIFDLDFALVGMFIGIFASQFQMMQRRISVRNLLIILAVVAVSFFLLLTVVSQSLAVLFATLLGCSMGVVLDGQ
;
A
#
# COMPACT_ATOMS: atom_id res chain seq x y z
N MET A 1 24.01 9.01 -3.43
CA MET A 1 23.36 9.74 -4.54
C MET A 1 22.59 8.89 -5.57
N PRO A 2 22.53 7.54 -5.55
CA PRO A 2 21.54 6.78 -6.36
C PRO A 2 20.20 6.53 -5.64
N THR A 3 20.15 6.67 -4.31
CA THR A 3 18.98 6.34 -3.48
C THR A 3 17.86 7.38 -3.59
N ALA A 4 18.17 8.68 -3.58
CA ALA A 4 17.17 9.73 -3.68
C ALA A 4 16.37 9.68 -4.99
N LEU A 5 17.04 9.38 -6.12
CA LEU A 5 16.36 9.23 -7.42
C LEU A 5 15.44 8.00 -7.44
N GLY A 6 15.81 6.93 -6.73
CA GLY A 6 14.99 5.72 -6.57
C GLY A 6 13.76 5.92 -5.68
N TYR A 7 13.87 6.69 -4.59
CA TYR A 7 12.72 7.06 -3.79
C TYR A 7 11.78 8.00 -4.55
N VAL A 8 12.34 8.93 -5.34
CA VAL A 8 11.58 9.83 -6.21
C VAL A 8 10.82 9.05 -7.29
N SER A 9 11.41 8.02 -7.89
CA SER A 9 10.71 7.18 -8.88
C SER A 9 9.62 6.29 -8.26
N ILE A 10 9.80 5.79 -7.03
CA ILE A 10 8.77 5.05 -6.29
C ILE A 10 7.59 5.98 -5.93
N GLY A 11 7.87 7.20 -5.46
CA GLY A 11 6.84 8.19 -5.16
C GLY A 11 6.04 8.62 -6.39
N LEU A 12 6.72 8.78 -7.52
CA LEU A 12 6.09 9.14 -8.79
C LEU A 12 5.29 7.96 -9.37
N ALA A 13 5.76 6.71 -9.23
CA ALA A 13 5.04 5.51 -9.66
C ALA A 13 3.80 5.21 -8.79
N CYS A 14 3.90 5.30 -7.45
CA CYS A 14 2.79 5.06 -6.54
C CYS A 14 1.79 6.23 -6.49
N GLY A 15 2.25 7.48 -6.67
CA GLY A 15 1.38 8.67 -6.74
C GLY A 15 0.60 8.82 -8.05
N ILE A 16 1.01 8.14 -9.13
CA ILE A 16 0.26 8.06 -10.39
C ILE A 16 -0.87 7.02 -10.33
N ILE A 17 -0.77 6.00 -9.46
CA ILE A 17 -1.89 5.09 -9.18
C ILE A 17 -2.81 5.76 -8.15
N GLY A 18 -3.36 6.92 -8.54
CA GLY A 18 -4.65 7.37 -8.04
C GLY A 18 -5.69 6.38 -8.56
N ALA A 19 -5.73 5.18 -8.00
CA ALA A 19 -6.94 4.38 -8.09
C ALA A 19 -8.06 5.28 -7.51
N PRO A 20 -9.22 5.39 -8.16
CA PRO A 20 -10.36 5.93 -7.43
C PRO A 20 -10.47 5.13 -6.12
N TYR A 21 -10.77 5.79 -5.00
CA TYR A 21 -11.01 5.15 -3.69
C TYR A 21 -9.80 4.78 -2.81
N VAL A 22 -8.56 5.20 -3.06
CA VAL A 22 -7.42 4.81 -2.18
C VAL A 22 -7.20 5.74 -0.98
N THR A 23 -7.58 7.01 -1.06
CA THR A 23 -7.35 7.92 0.08
C THR A 23 -8.52 7.87 1.07
N PRO A 24 -8.26 7.85 2.40
CA PRO A 24 -9.31 7.93 3.40
C PRO A 24 -10.21 9.17 3.24
N VAL A 25 -9.64 10.26 2.71
CA VAL A 25 -10.34 11.52 2.43
C VAL A 25 -11.32 11.39 1.27
N GLU A 26 -10.95 10.71 0.17
CA GLU A 26 -11.90 10.41 -0.93
C GLU A 26 -13.06 9.56 -0.46
N MET A 27 -12.80 8.53 0.34
CA MET A 27 -13.85 7.66 0.82
C MET A 27 -14.84 8.40 1.72
N GLY A 28 -14.35 9.31 2.57
CA GLY A 28 -15.19 10.18 3.37
C GLY A 28 -16.05 11.08 2.50
N GLU A 29 -15.45 11.71 1.48
CA GLU A 29 -16.19 12.58 0.56
C GLU A 29 -17.20 11.82 -0.29
N LEU A 30 -16.86 10.62 -0.78
CA LEU A 30 -17.77 9.73 -1.51
C LEU A 30 -18.93 9.21 -0.65
N ALA A 31 -18.70 9.04 0.66
CA ALA A 31 -19.76 8.66 1.59
C ALA A 31 -20.76 9.82 1.83
N HIS A 32 -20.34 11.06 1.60
CA HIS A 32 -21.18 12.25 1.73
C HIS A 32 -21.73 12.79 0.41
N THR A 33 -21.01 12.57 -0.70
CA THR A 33 -21.31 13.11 -2.04
C THR A 33 -21.16 11.99 -3.07
N ASP A 34 -22.27 11.54 -3.66
CA ASP A 34 -22.35 10.44 -4.64
C ASP A 34 -21.46 10.64 -5.91
N LYS A 35 -20.92 11.84 -6.13
CA LYS A 35 -20.10 12.19 -7.29
C LYS A 35 -18.92 13.06 -6.89
N VAL A 36 -17.70 12.51 -6.98
CA VAL A 36 -16.47 13.28 -6.78
C VAL A 36 -16.21 14.13 -8.01
N ASN A 37 -15.99 15.42 -7.81
CA ASN A 37 -15.66 16.36 -8.88
C ASN A 37 -14.27 16.03 -9.46
N PRO A 38 -14.07 16.02 -10.79
CA PRO A 38 -12.76 15.82 -11.40
C PRO A 38 -11.66 16.75 -10.84
N MET A 39 -11.99 18.00 -10.50
CA MET A 39 -11.06 18.96 -9.90
C MET A 39 -10.61 18.54 -8.50
N TRP A 40 -11.49 17.90 -7.74
CA TRP A 40 -11.22 17.39 -6.40
C TRP A 40 -10.24 16.20 -6.47
N MET A 41 -10.37 15.31 -7.46
CA MET A 41 -9.42 14.20 -7.68
C MET A 41 -8.00 14.70 -7.99
N HIS A 42 -7.87 15.79 -8.76
CA HIS A 42 -6.57 16.41 -9.03
C HIS A 42 -5.96 17.03 -7.77
N GLY A 43 -6.78 17.66 -6.92
CA GLY A 43 -6.34 18.17 -5.62
C GLY A 43 -5.86 17.05 -4.68
N ASN A 44 -6.56 15.92 -4.67
CA ASN A 44 -6.19 14.76 -3.86
C ASN A 44 -4.89 14.07 -4.32
N ASN A 45 -4.68 13.96 -5.64
CA ASN A 45 -3.41 13.51 -6.19
C ASN A 45 -2.27 14.47 -5.84
N LEU A 46 -2.49 15.79 -5.97
CA LEU A 46 -1.50 16.80 -5.56
C LEU A 46 -1.15 16.71 -4.07
N ASN A 47 -2.14 16.53 -3.21
CA ASN A 47 -1.94 16.36 -1.77
C ASN A 47 -1.06 15.12 -1.46
N SER A 48 -1.25 14.02 -2.18
CA SER A 48 -0.42 12.82 -2.04
C SER A 48 1.04 13.07 -2.42
N TYR A 49 1.30 13.83 -3.50
CA TYR A 49 2.68 14.21 -3.88
C TYR A 49 3.34 15.11 -2.84
N VAL A 50 2.60 16.08 -2.28
CA VAL A 50 3.12 16.97 -1.23
C VAL A 50 3.43 16.19 0.04
N ALA A 51 2.51 15.33 0.49
CA ALA A 51 2.71 14.49 1.66
C ALA A 51 3.91 13.56 1.50
N TRP A 52 4.09 12.98 0.31
CA TRP A 52 5.24 12.14 0.00
C TRP A 52 6.56 12.91 -0.01
N PHE A 53 6.60 14.10 -0.63
CA PHE A 53 7.79 14.95 -0.66
C PHE A 53 8.19 15.37 0.76
N VAL A 54 7.25 15.87 1.54
CA VAL A 54 7.48 16.28 2.94
C VAL A 54 7.91 15.08 3.78
N GLY A 55 7.25 13.93 3.65
CA GLY A 55 7.62 12.70 4.35
C GLY A 55 9.04 12.22 4.01
N THR A 56 9.45 12.32 2.74
CA THR A 56 10.80 11.95 2.29
C THR A 56 11.86 12.90 2.87
N VAL A 57 11.60 14.21 2.83
CA VAL A 57 12.52 15.23 3.37
C VAL A 57 12.65 15.07 4.88
N VAL A 58 11.55 14.96 5.61
CA VAL A 58 11.53 14.77 7.06
C VAL A 58 12.17 13.43 7.45
N GLY A 59 11.83 12.34 6.76
CA GLY A 59 12.41 11.02 7.02
C GLY A 59 13.92 10.97 6.77
N THR A 60 14.40 11.63 5.71
CA THR A 60 15.84 11.73 5.42
C THR A 60 16.55 12.57 6.47
N ALA A 61 15.97 13.73 6.84
CA ALA A 61 16.55 14.59 7.88
C ALA A 61 16.61 13.90 9.25
N LEU A 62 15.54 13.20 9.64
CA LEU A 62 15.50 12.41 10.88
C LEU A 62 16.45 11.21 10.83
N GLY A 63 16.60 10.57 9.67
CA GLY A 63 17.56 9.48 9.48
C GLY A 63 19.02 9.94 9.63
N ASP A 64 19.35 11.13 9.15
CA ASP A 64 20.69 11.74 9.28
C ASP A 64 20.98 12.20 10.72
N LEU A 65 19.93 12.51 11.49
CA LEU A 65 20.01 12.92 12.89
C LEU A 65 20.23 11.77 13.88
N LEU A 66 20.12 10.49 13.48
CA LEU A 66 20.23 9.32 14.36
C LEU A 66 21.62 8.66 14.27
N PRO A 67 22.54 8.87 15.23
CA PRO A 67 23.82 8.16 15.29
C PRO A 67 23.58 6.77 15.89
N ASN A 68 23.94 5.72 15.14
CA ASN A 68 23.69 4.30 15.44
C ASN A 68 22.20 3.88 15.42
N PRO A 69 21.65 3.58 14.22
CA PRO A 69 20.25 3.17 14.06
C PRO A 69 19.91 1.79 14.67
N GLU A 70 20.90 0.91 14.90
CA GLU A 70 20.68 -0.41 15.50
C GLU A 70 20.15 -0.35 16.95
N ILE A 71 20.43 0.73 17.69
CA ILE A 71 20.00 0.88 19.09
C ILE A 71 18.53 1.33 19.19
N PHE A 72 17.95 1.79 18.07
CA PHE A 72 16.61 2.38 18.02
C PHE A 72 15.53 1.39 17.56
N ASP A 73 15.82 0.09 17.47
CA ASP A 73 14.89 -0.94 16.98
C ASP A 73 14.27 -0.57 15.61
N LEU A 74 15.06 0.05 14.73
CA LEU A 74 14.62 0.44 13.38
C LEU A 74 14.19 -0.75 12.52
N ASP A 75 14.61 -1.97 12.86
CA ASP A 75 14.13 -3.20 12.24
C ASP A 75 12.63 -3.43 12.52
N PHE A 76 12.12 -3.00 13.68
CA PHE A 76 10.69 -2.98 13.98
C PHE A 76 9.95 -1.90 13.21
N ALA A 77 10.59 -0.77 12.87
CA ALA A 77 9.97 0.29 12.08
C ALA A 77 9.58 -0.22 10.67
N LEU A 78 10.41 -1.08 10.08
CA LEU A 78 10.13 -1.70 8.77
C LEU A 78 8.92 -2.65 8.86
N VAL A 79 8.85 -3.49 9.90
CA VAL A 79 7.67 -4.34 10.14
C VAL A 79 6.42 -3.49 10.39
N GLY A 80 6.53 -2.43 11.19
CA GLY A 80 5.46 -1.49 11.48
C GLY A 80 4.89 -0.79 10.24
N MET A 81 5.75 -0.42 9.29
CA MET A 81 5.34 0.13 8.00
C MET A 81 4.42 -0.84 7.24
N PHE A 82 4.83 -2.10 7.13
CA PHE A 82 4.02 -3.12 6.44
C PHE A 82 2.70 -3.38 7.16
N ILE A 83 2.69 -3.41 8.50
CA ILE A 83 1.46 -3.57 9.28
C ILE A 83 0.53 -2.35 9.08
N GLY A 84 1.06 -1.12 9.05
CA GLY A 84 0.25 0.09 8.86
C GLY A 84 -0.41 0.14 7.48
N ILE A 85 0.36 -0.15 6.42
CA ILE A 85 -0.19 -0.26 5.06
C ILE A 85 -1.20 -1.41 5.00
N PHE A 86 -0.87 -2.59 5.54
CA PHE A 86 -1.80 -3.72 5.54
C PHE A 86 -3.10 -3.42 6.29
N ALA A 87 -3.04 -2.86 7.50
CA ALA A 87 -4.21 -2.56 8.32
C ALA A 87 -5.12 -1.52 7.67
N SER A 88 -4.55 -0.47 7.08
CA SER A 88 -5.34 0.56 6.36
C SER A 88 -6.04 -0.02 5.13
N GLN A 89 -5.34 -0.84 4.32
CA GLN A 89 -5.92 -1.51 3.17
C GLN A 89 -6.97 -2.56 3.58
N PHE A 90 -6.71 -3.31 4.65
CA PHE A 90 -7.61 -4.34 5.17
C PHE A 90 -8.91 -3.74 5.69
N GLN A 91 -8.85 -2.66 6.46
CA GLN A 91 -10.03 -1.93 6.91
C GLN A 91 -10.86 -1.40 5.74
N MET A 92 -10.20 -0.94 4.67
CA MET A 92 -10.90 -0.51 3.46
C MET A 92 -11.60 -1.67 2.76
N MET A 93 -10.90 -2.77 2.51
CA MET A 93 -11.47 -3.95 1.86
C MET A 93 -12.64 -4.54 2.66
N GLN A 94 -12.58 -4.53 4.00
CA GLN A 94 -13.69 -4.99 4.85
C GLN A 94 -15.00 -4.21 4.66
N ARG A 95 -14.94 -2.94 4.25
CA ARG A 95 -16.14 -2.14 3.99
C ARG A 95 -16.72 -2.35 2.58
N ARG A 96 -15.92 -2.87 1.65
CA ARG A 96 -16.30 -3.02 0.24
C ARG A 96 -16.69 -4.45 -0.12
N ILE A 97 -16.06 -5.43 0.53
CA ILE A 97 -16.19 -6.86 0.21
C ILE A 97 -16.69 -7.60 1.45
N SER A 98 -17.52 -8.63 1.26
CA SER A 98 -17.94 -9.50 2.35
C SER A 98 -16.74 -10.16 3.03
N VAL A 99 -16.76 -10.23 4.37
CA VAL A 99 -15.65 -10.80 5.17
C VAL A 99 -15.29 -12.23 4.75
N ARG A 100 -16.26 -13.01 4.26
CA ARG A 100 -16.02 -14.37 3.75
C ARG A 100 -15.12 -14.36 2.52
N ASN A 101 -15.45 -13.55 1.51
CA ASN A 101 -14.67 -13.48 0.27
C ASN A 101 -13.26 -12.92 0.56
N LEU A 102 -13.17 -11.94 1.46
CA LEU A 102 -11.90 -11.39 1.91
C LEU A 102 -10.99 -12.44 2.58
N LEU A 103 -11.56 -13.30 3.44
CA LEU A 103 -10.82 -14.41 4.06
C LEU A 103 -10.36 -15.44 3.04
N ILE A 104 -11.15 -15.73 2.00
CA ILE A 104 -10.75 -16.64 0.90
C ILE A 104 -9.56 -16.06 0.14
N ILE A 105 -9.58 -14.76 -0.21
CA ILE A 105 -8.47 -14.10 -0.91
C ILE A 105 -7.19 -14.17 -0.06
N LEU A 106 -7.29 -13.84 1.24
CA LEU A 106 -6.14 -13.92 2.16
C LEU A 106 -5.60 -15.34 2.30
N ALA A 107 -6.47 -16.35 2.37
CA ALA A 107 -6.06 -17.74 2.43
C ALA A 107 -5.32 -18.16 1.15
N VAL A 108 -5.82 -17.76 -0.03
CA VAL A 108 -5.16 -18.04 -1.32
C VAL A 108 -3.78 -17.39 -1.38
N VAL A 109 -3.65 -16.13 -0.97
CA VAL A 109 -2.35 -15.43 -0.94
C VAL A 109 -1.39 -16.12 0.03
N ALA A 110 -1.83 -16.45 1.25
CA ALA A 110 -0.99 -17.10 2.24
C ALA A 110 -0.52 -18.48 1.75
N VAL A 111 -1.44 -19.34 1.29
CA VAL A 111 -1.12 -20.69 0.83
C VAL A 111 -0.21 -20.64 -0.40
N SER A 112 -0.54 -19.81 -1.39
CA SER A 112 0.31 -19.68 -2.59
C SER A 112 1.70 -19.15 -2.24
N PHE A 113 1.82 -18.18 -1.34
CA PHE A 113 3.11 -17.66 -0.89
C PHE A 113 3.97 -18.75 -0.23
N PHE A 114 3.44 -19.48 0.76
CA PHE A 114 4.19 -20.55 1.43
C PHE A 114 4.59 -21.68 0.49
N LEU A 115 3.74 -22.04 -0.48
CA LEU A 115 4.10 -23.03 -1.50
C LEU A 115 5.19 -22.51 -2.44
N LEU A 116 5.07 -21.27 -2.92
CA LEU A 116 6.04 -20.66 -3.84
C LEU A 116 7.41 -20.45 -3.18
N LEU A 117 7.46 -20.21 -1.85
CA LEU A 117 8.71 -20.15 -1.10
C LEU A 117 9.55 -21.43 -1.20
N THR A 118 8.93 -22.59 -1.45
CA THR A 118 9.67 -23.86 -1.61
C THR A 118 10.38 -23.98 -2.95
N VAL A 119 9.98 -23.17 -3.96
CA VAL A 119 10.44 -23.29 -5.35
C VAL A 119 11.23 -22.06 -5.80
N VAL A 120 10.92 -20.87 -5.27
CA VAL A 120 11.40 -19.58 -5.78
C VAL A 120 11.87 -18.65 -4.66
N SER A 121 12.67 -17.63 -4.99
CA SER A 121 13.10 -16.58 -4.05
C SER A 121 11.93 -15.79 -3.45
N GLN A 122 12.11 -15.28 -2.24
CA GLN A 122 11.06 -14.60 -1.47
C GLN A 122 10.37 -13.48 -2.26
N SER A 123 11.13 -12.61 -2.94
CA SER A 123 10.56 -11.49 -3.70
C SER A 123 9.68 -11.97 -4.87
N LEU A 124 10.08 -13.04 -5.57
CA LEU A 124 9.29 -13.62 -6.66
C LEU A 124 8.05 -14.35 -6.12
N ALA A 125 8.19 -15.07 -5.01
CA ALA A 125 7.08 -15.73 -4.35
C ALA A 125 5.99 -14.73 -3.92
N VAL A 126 6.37 -13.58 -3.33
CA VAL A 126 5.43 -12.50 -3.00
C VAL A 126 4.73 -11.99 -4.26
N LEU A 127 5.48 -11.69 -5.33
CA LEU A 127 4.90 -11.16 -6.57
C LEU A 127 3.86 -12.12 -7.17
N PHE A 128 4.18 -13.41 -7.30
CA PHE A 128 3.25 -14.40 -7.85
C PHE A 128 2.05 -14.66 -6.93
N ALA A 129 2.25 -14.74 -5.61
CA ALA A 129 1.15 -14.88 -4.65
C ALA A 129 0.18 -13.69 -4.72
N THR A 130 0.71 -12.47 -4.90
CA THR A 130 -0.11 -11.27 -5.04
C THR A 130 -0.93 -11.30 -6.33
N LEU A 131 -0.34 -11.71 -7.46
CA LEU A 131 -1.07 -11.87 -8.73
C LEU A 131 -2.22 -12.89 -8.62
N LEU A 132 -1.99 -14.03 -7.95
CA LEU A 132 -3.02 -15.03 -7.71
C LEU A 132 -4.12 -14.52 -6.78
N GLY A 133 -3.76 -13.78 -5.73
CA GLY A 133 -4.70 -13.11 -4.84
C GLY A 133 -5.60 -12.12 -5.57
N CYS A 134 -5.03 -11.24 -6.40
CA CYS A 134 -5.78 -10.31 -7.22
C CYS A 134 -6.72 -11.04 -8.20
N SER A 135 -6.24 -12.12 -8.83
CA SER A 135 -7.05 -12.92 -9.75
C SER A 135 -8.26 -13.53 -9.04
N MET A 136 -8.07 -14.09 -7.85
CA MET A 136 -9.19 -14.61 -7.04
C MET A 136 -10.13 -13.50 -6.56
N GLY A 137 -9.60 -12.33 -6.22
CA GLY A 137 -10.40 -11.16 -5.88
C GLY A 137 -11.39 -10.80 -6.99
N VAL A 138 -10.93 -10.73 -8.24
CA VAL A 138 -11.79 -10.45 -9.41
C VAL A 138 -12.86 -11.53 -9.60
N VAL A 139 -12.52 -12.81 -9.43
CA VAL A 139 -13.48 -13.91 -9.56
C VAL A 139 -14.58 -13.85 -8.49
N LEU A 140 -14.23 -13.47 -7.26
CA LEU A 140 -15.16 -13.39 -6.14
C LEU A 140 -16.00 -12.10 -6.12
N ASP A 141 -15.54 -11.03 -6.78
CA ASP A 141 -16.27 -9.77 -6.91
C ASP A 141 -17.36 -9.83 -7.99
N GLY A 142 -17.21 -10.75 -8.96
CA GLY A 142 -18.21 -11.02 -10.00
C GLY A 142 -19.34 -11.98 -9.61
N GLN A 143 -19.42 -12.42 -8.34
CA GLN A 143 -20.43 -13.36 -7.82
C GLN A 143 -21.34 -12.69 -6.79
#